data_AF-A0A969L368-F1
#
_entry.id   AF-A0A969L368-F1
#
_cell.length_a   1.000
_cell.length_b   1.000
_cell.length_c   1.000
_cell.angle_alpha   90.00
_cell.angle_beta   90.00
_cell.angle_gamma   90.00
#
_symmetry.space_group_name_H-M   'P 1'
#
loop_
_entity.id
_entity.type
_entity.pdbx_description
1 polymer ?
#
loop_
_entity_poly.entity_id
_entity_poly.type
_entity_poly.pdbx_seq_one_letter_code
_entity_poly.pdbx_strand_id
1 'polypeptide(L)'
;MPLFEIDPAWQKYQPYTMFSAAHLLDWLNVHLLISPVGLPLLALIAIAHFRFGLPLFERPAERDFAYFLTVMAAMYVLLTWLWNPDYGGRKDWDLFAPSAFVYTLLAAFLWVRAITDRAKLAQASLFLLAVSLLHTAAWIFANTHPLPRE
;
A
#
# COMPACT_ATOMS: atom_id res chain seq x y z
N MET A 1 -9.77 9.26 16.50
CA MET A 1 -8.43 9.87 16.43
C MET A 1 -8.50 11.39 16.54
N PRO A 2 -7.74 12.01 17.47
CA PRO A 2 -7.63 13.47 17.53
C PRO A 2 -6.84 14.04 16.34
N LEU A 3 -7.26 15.22 15.85
CA LEU A 3 -6.61 15.87 14.70
C LEU A 3 -5.29 16.54 15.08
N PHE A 4 -5.27 17.28 16.19
CA PHE A 4 -4.16 18.18 16.54
C PHE A 4 -3.68 18.06 17.98
N GLU A 5 -4.54 17.69 18.93
CA GLU A 5 -4.22 17.62 20.36
C GLU A 5 -4.74 16.34 20.97
N ILE A 6 -3.94 15.72 21.85
CA ILE A 6 -4.29 14.50 22.56
C ILE A 6 -4.81 14.89 23.94
N ASP A 7 -5.99 14.38 24.30
CA ASP A 7 -6.50 14.52 25.66
C ASP A 7 -5.61 13.72 26.63
N PRO A 8 -5.03 14.34 27.67
CA PRO A 8 -4.22 13.64 28.67
C PRO A 8 -4.93 12.45 29.31
N ALA A 9 -6.27 12.47 29.41
CA ALA A 9 -7.07 11.37 29.93
C ALA A 9 -7.04 10.12 29.03
N TRP A 10 -6.80 10.30 27.72
CA TRP A 10 -6.82 9.24 26.71
C TRP A 10 -5.46 8.93 26.10
N GLN A 11 -4.39 9.58 26.55
CA GLN A 11 -3.03 9.44 25.99
C GLN A 11 -2.53 7.99 25.92
N LYS A 12 -2.95 7.13 26.86
CA LYS A 12 -2.63 5.69 26.85
C LYS A 12 -3.19 4.95 25.63
N TYR A 13 -4.34 5.39 25.13
CA TYR A 13 -5.07 4.77 24.02
C TYR A 13 -4.88 5.53 22.70
N GLN A 14 -4.46 6.80 22.77
CA GLN A 14 -4.24 7.69 21.63
C GLN A 14 -2.78 8.15 21.62
N PRO A 15 -1.85 7.32 21.11
CA PRO A 15 -0.42 7.60 21.21
C PRO A 15 0.03 8.80 20.36
N TYR A 16 -0.76 9.18 19.34
CA TYR A 16 -0.40 10.25 18.42
C TYR A 16 -1.64 10.86 17.72
N THR A 17 -1.49 12.05 17.12
CA THR A 17 -2.55 12.76 16.36
C THR A 17 -2.56 12.39 14.89
N MET A 18 -3.66 12.65 14.17
CA MET A 18 -3.84 12.26 12.76
C MET A 18 -2.77 12.82 11.84
N PHE A 19 -2.26 14.03 12.09
CA PHE A 19 -1.25 14.66 11.25
C PHE A 19 0.16 14.59 11.85
N SER A 20 0.37 13.74 12.85
CA SER A 20 1.70 13.49 13.40
C SER A 20 2.56 12.64 12.46
N ALA A 21 3.88 12.82 12.53
CA ALA A 21 4.82 11.96 11.82
C ALA A 21 4.73 10.48 12.25
N ALA A 22 4.39 10.23 13.53
CA ALA A 22 4.21 8.88 14.05
C ALA A 22 3.04 8.16 13.36
N HIS A 23 1.90 8.84 13.19
CA HIS A 23 0.77 8.29 12.43
C HIS A 23 1.15 8.00 10.99
N LEU A 24 1.83 8.93 10.32
CA LEU A 24 2.27 8.74 8.94
C LEU A 24 3.17 7.50 8.79
N LEU A 25 4.13 7.33 9.69
CA LEU A 25 5.03 6.18 9.66
C LEU A 25 4.29 4.86 9.93
N ASP A 26 3.39 4.82 10.91
CA ASP A 26 2.60 3.62 11.20
C ASP A 26 1.69 3.26 10.01
N TRP A 27 1.04 4.25 9.43
CA TRP A 27 0.21 4.09 8.24
C TRP A 27 1.00 3.59 7.03
N LEU A 28 2.19 4.16 6.77
CA LEU A 28 3.08 3.67 5.70
C LEU A 28 3.56 2.25 5.97
N ASN A 29 3.90 1.93 7.22
CA ASN A 29 4.33 0.59 7.62
C ASN A 29 3.22 -0.43 7.38
N VAL A 30 1.97 -0.10 7.68
CA VAL A 30 0.83 -0.98 7.36
C VAL A 30 0.76 -1.24 5.88
N HIS A 31 0.77 -0.21 5.04
CA HIS A 31 0.67 -0.40 3.59
C HIS A 31 1.82 -1.22 3.01
N LEU A 32 3.05 -1.01 3.51
CA LEU A 32 4.20 -1.84 3.12
C LEU A 32 4.11 -3.27 3.64
N LEU A 33 3.48 -3.49 4.80
CA LEU A 33 3.22 -4.81 5.34
C LEU A 33 2.18 -5.58 4.50
N ILE A 34 1.05 -4.94 4.16
CA ILE A 34 -0.04 -5.61 3.44
C ILE A 34 0.18 -5.66 1.91
N SER A 35 0.99 -4.76 1.36
CA SER A 35 1.38 -4.76 -0.04
C SER A 35 2.80 -4.19 -0.22
N PRO A 36 3.84 -5.04 -0.11
CA PRO A 36 5.23 -4.59 -0.16
C PRO A 36 5.63 -3.95 -1.49
N VAL A 37 4.86 -4.22 -2.56
CA VAL A 37 5.15 -3.73 -3.91
C VAL A 37 4.06 -2.85 -4.51
N GLY A 38 2.83 -2.82 -4.00
CA GLY A 38 1.71 -2.14 -4.65
C GLY A 38 1.90 -0.62 -4.78
N LEU A 39 1.99 0.10 -3.65
CA LEU A 39 2.21 1.55 -3.67
C LEU A 39 3.58 1.94 -4.25
N PRO A 40 4.70 1.25 -3.93
CA PRO A 40 5.99 1.53 -4.57
C PRO A 40 5.96 1.39 -6.09
N LEU A 41 5.30 0.36 -6.62
CA LEU A 41 5.18 0.15 -8.06
C LEU A 41 4.34 1.24 -8.72
N LEU A 42 3.23 1.67 -8.09
CA LEU A 42 2.44 2.80 -8.57
C LEU A 42 3.26 4.09 -8.61
N ALA A 43 4.05 4.37 -7.58
CA ALA A 43 4.93 5.53 -7.55
C ALA A 43 5.96 5.49 -8.68
N LEU A 44 6.60 4.35 -8.91
CA LEU A 44 7.56 4.17 -10.00
C LEU A 44 6.93 4.36 -11.38
N ILE A 45 5.75 3.78 -11.62
CA ILE A 45 5.01 3.93 -12.89
C ILE A 45 4.60 5.39 -13.09
N ALA A 46 4.08 6.05 -12.05
CA ALA A 46 3.70 7.46 -12.12
C ALA A 46 4.91 8.36 -12.44
N ILE A 47 6.03 8.16 -11.74
CA ILE A 47 7.28 8.87 -12.03
C ILE A 47 7.71 8.62 -13.46
N ALA A 48 7.70 7.37 -13.94
CA ALA A 48 8.10 7.06 -15.31
C ALA A 48 7.18 7.71 -16.35
N HIS A 49 5.88 7.72 -16.10
CA HIS A 49 4.89 8.39 -16.94
C HIS A 49 5.13 9.90 -17.00
N PHE A 50 5.22 10.59 -15.86
CA PHE A 50 5.37 12.05 -15.83
C PHE A 50 6.77 12.53 -16.23
N ARG A 51 7.82 11.75 -15.96
CA ARG A 51 9.22 12.16 -16.19
C ARG A 51 9.76 11.75 -17.56
N PHE A 52 9.31 10.61 -18.09
CA PHE A 52 9.83 10.02 -19.32
C PHE A 52 8.76 9.83 -20.41
N GLY A 53 7.51 10.23 -20.15
CA GLY A 53 6.45 10.16 -21.15
C GLY A 53 6.03 8.72 -21.49
N LEU A 54 6.12 7.80 -20.53
CA LEU A 54 5.72 6.40 -20.72
C LEU A 54 4.26 6.33 -21.19
N PRO A 55 3.98 5.84 -22.41
CA PRO A 55 2.61 5.68 -22.88
C PRO A 55 1.97 4.50 -22.15
N LEU A 56 0.88 4.78 -21.42
CA LEU A 56 0.17 3.76 -20.63
C LEU A 56 -1.13 3.27 -21.29
N PHE A 57 -1.74 4.10 -22.14
CA PHE A 57 -3.07 3.83 -22.68
C PHE A 57 -3.09 4.09 -24.19
N GLU A 58 -3.58 3.12 -24.95
CA GLU A 58 -3.80 3.26 -26.39
C GLU A 58 -5.27 3.60 -26.69
N ARG A 59 -6.19 3.12 -25.85
CA ARG A 59 -7.63 3.26 -26.05
C ARG A 59 -8.28 4.08 -24.93
N PRO A 60 -9.30 4.91 -25.23
CA PRO A 60 -10.02 5.67 -24.21
C PRO A 60 -10.59 4.80 -23.08
N ALA A 61 -11.15 3.64 -23.42
CA ALA A 61 -11.73 2.72 -22.43
C ALA A 61 -10.71 2.23 -21.39
N GLU A 62 -9.43 2.11 -21.75
CA GLU A 62 -8.38 1.72 -20.79
C GLU A 62 -8.09 2.83 -19.79
N ARG A 63 -8.11 4.08 -20.27
CA ARG A 63 -7.95 5.26 -19.42
C ARG A 63 -9.12 5.41 -18.46
N ASP A 64 -10.35 5.20 -18.93
CA ASP A 64 -11.55 5.27 -18.08
C ASP A 64 -11.51 4.19 -16.99
N PHE A 65 -11.08 2.97 -17.34
CA PHE A 65 -10.91 1.90 -16.37
C PHE A 65 -9.78 2.19 -15.37
N ALA A 66 -8.64 2.72 -15.83
CA ALA A 66 -7.55 3.16 -14.96
C ALA A 66 -8.00 4.26 -13.98
N TYR A 67 -8.80 5.21 -14.47
CA TYR A 67 -9.36 6.28 -13.66
C TYR A 67 -10.29 5.71 -12.58
N PHE A 68 -11.20 4.81 -12.95
CA PHE A 68 -12.06 4.11 -11.99
C PHE A 68 -11.25 3.42 -10.88
N LEU A 69 -10.24 2.62 -11.26
CA LEU A 69 -9.38 1.93 -10.30
C LEU A 69 -8.57 2.91 -9.43
N THR A 70 -8.14 4.04 -10.00
CA THR A 70 -7.41 5.09 -9.28
C THR A 70 -8.29 5.75 -8.23
N VAL A 71 -9.54 6.11 -8.57
CA VAL A 71 -10.49 6.67 -7.61
C VAL A 71 -10.77 5.68 -6.49
N MET A 72 -11.04 4.41 -6.82
CA MET A 72 -11.26 3.37 -5.82
C MET A 72 -10.05 3.18 -4.89
N ALA A 73 -8.84 3.07 -5.46
CA ALA A 73 -7.60 2.96 -4.71
C ALA A 73 -7.40 4.17 -3.78
N ALA A 74 -7.56 5.38 -4.29
CA ALA A 74 -7.38 6.61 -3.52
C ALA A 74 -8.40 6.71 -2.37
N MET A 75 -9.66 6.35 -2.60
CA MET A 75 -10.70 6.35 -1.56
C MET A 75 -10.40 5.33 -0.46
N TYR A 76 -9.93 4.12 -0.80
CA TYR A 76 -9.53 3.14 0.20
C TYR A 76 -8.28 3.57 0.99
N VAL A 77 -7.26 4.10 0.31
CA VAL A 77 -6.06 4.63 0.95
C VAL A 77 -6.43 5.78 1.90
N LEU A 78 -7.29 6.70 1.48
CA LEU A 78 -7.81 7.77 2.33
C LEU A 78 -8.62 7.23 3.51
N LEU A 79 -9.47 6.22 3.30
CA LEU A 79 -10.22 5.58 4.37
C LEU A 79 -9.27 5.01 5.43
N THR A 80 -8.20 4.32 5.02
CA THR A 80 -7.20 3.79 5.97
C THR A 80 -6.44 4.88 6.73
N TRP A 81 -6.28 6.06 6.14
CA TRP A 81 -5.68 7.22 6.82
C TRP A 81 -6.63 7.85 7.85
N LEU A 82 -7.92 7.91 7.53
CA LEU A 82 -8.95 8.48 8.41
C LEU A 82 -9.38 7.51 9.51
N TRP A 83 -9.12 6.22 9.32
CA TRP A 83 -9.41 5.18 10.29
C TRP A 83 -8.53 5.32 11.54
N ASN A 84 -9.05 4.94 12.70
CA ASN A 84 -8.35 5.05 13.97
C ASN A 84 -7.72 3.70 14.37
N PRO A 85 -6.40 3.47 14.17
CA PRO A 85 -5.75 2.26 14.67
C PRO A 85 -5.42 2.45 16.15
N ASP A 86 -6.43 2.43 17.04
CA ASP A 86 -6.20 2.48 18.49
C ASP A 86 -5.33 1.30 18.99
N TYR A 87 -5.13 0.25 18.17
CA TYR A 87 -4.34 -0.94 18.50
C TYR A 87 -3.00 -1.07 17.75
N GLY A 88 -2.61 -0.05 16.97
CA GLY A 88 -1.38 -0.03 16.18
C GLY A 88 -1.47 -0.85 14.90
N GLY A 89 -1.00 -0.29 13.79
CA GLY A 89 -1.25 -0.81 12.45
C GLY A 89 -0.83 -2.28 12.22
N ARG A 90 0.19 -2.76 12.95
CA ARG A 90 0.65 -4.15 12.87
C ARG A 90 -0.39 -5.17 13.37
N LYS A 91 -1.20 -4.84 14.38
CA LYS A 91 -2.17 -5.79 14.96
C LYS A 91 -3.43 -5.92 14.10
N ASP A 92 -3.88 -4.82 13.52
CA ASP A 92 -5.12 -4.77 12.72
C ASP A 92 -4.85 -4.86 11.21
N TRP A 93 -3.77 -5.54 10.81
CA TRP A 93 -3.34 -5.61 9.41
C TRP A 93 -4.40 -6.24 8.51
N ASP A 94 -5.18 -7.18 9.04
CA ASP A 94 -6.26 -7.88 8.34
C ASP A 94 -7.43 -6.94 8.01
N LEU A 95 -7.71 -5.97 8.88
CA LEU A 95 -8.70 -4.91 8.64
C LEU A 95 -8.28 -3.99 7.48
N PHE A 96 -6.99 -3.73 7.33
CA PHE A 96 -6.45 -2.86 6.28
C PHE A 96 -6.16 -3.62 4.97
N ALA A 97 -6.00 -4.94 5.00
CA ALA A 97 -5.67 -5.77 3.84
C ALA A 97 -6.60 -5.58 2.62
N PRO A 98 -7.93 -5.37 2.74
CA PRO A 98 -8.80 -5.09 1.60
C PRO A 98 -8.39 -3.84 0.82
N SER A 99 -7.82 -2.83 1.48
CA SER A 99 -7.34 -1.62 0.80
C SER A 99 -6.19 -1.92 -0.17
N ALA A 100 -5.31 -2.84 0.21
CA ALA A 100 -4.19 -3.29 -0.61
C ALA A 100 -4.61 -3.97 -1.90
N PHE A 101 -5.70 -4.73 -1.86
CA PHE A 101 -6.20 -5.41 -3.04
C PHE A 101 -6.48 -4.43 -4.19
N VAL A 102 -7.14 -3.30 -3.90
CA VAL A 102 -7.59 -2.35 -4.91
C VAL A 102 -6.42 -1.63 -5.59
N TYR A 103 -5.48 -1.08 -4.81
CA TYR A 103 -4.33 -0.39 -5.41
C TYR A 103 -3.30 -1.36 -6.01
N THR A 104 -3.20 -2.60 -5.50
CA THR A 104 -2.33 -3.62 -6.12
C THR A 104 -2.91 -4.07 -7.46
N LEU A 105 -4.24 -4.15 -7.59
CA LEU A 105 -4.90 -4.41 -8.87
C LEU A 105 -4.63 -3.28 -9.87
N LEU A 106 -4.73 -2.01 -9.45
CA LEU A 106 -4.32 -0.87 -10.27
C LEU A 106 -2.85 -0.96 -10.68
N ALA A 107 -1.96 -1.30 -9.76
CA ALA A 107 -0.52 -1.45 -10.03
C ALA A 107 -0.28 -2.52 -11.09
N ALA A 108 -0.90 -3.70 -10.95
CA ALA A 108 -0.80 -4.78 -11.91
C ALA A 108 -1.39 -4.39 -13.29
N PHE A 109 -2.53 -3.71 -13.30
CA PHE A 109 -3.18 -3.23 -14.53
C PHE A 109 -2.28 -2.25 -15.31
N LEU A 110 -1.64 -1.30 -14.63
CA LEU A 110 -0.71 -0.35 -15.24
C LEU A 110 0.61 -1.02 -15.61
N TRP A 111 1.08 -1.97 -14.82
CA TRP A 111 2.34 -2.68 -15.04
C TRP A 111 2.38 -3.45 -16.36
N VAL A 112 1.32 -4.22 -16.65
CA VAL A 112 1.23 -4.98 -17.92
C VAL A 112 1.10 -4.08 -19.15
N ARG A 113 0.80 -2.79 -18.96
CA ARG A 113 0.76 -1.76 -20.02
C ARG A 113 2.08 -1.00 -20.14
N ALA A 114 2.77 -0.82 -19.03
CA ALA A 114 4.08 -0.17 -18.96
C ALA A 114 5.17 -0.97 -19.67
N ILE A 115 5.08 -2.31 -19.67
CA ILE A 115 6.08 -3.20 -20.29
C ILE A 115 5.44 -3.99 -21.44
N THR A 116 5.73 -3.56 -22.66
CA THR A 116 5.20 -4.17 -23.89
C THR A 116 5.92 -5.46 -24.30
N ASP A 117 7.21 -5.58 -23.97
CA ASP A 117 8.01 -6.78 -24.20
C ASP A 117 7.64 -7.88 -23.19
N ARG A 118 7.07 -8.97 -23.68
CA ARG A 118 6.58 -10.08 -22.84
C ARG A 118 7.68 -10.78 -22.05
N ALA A 119 8.89 -10.89 -22.60
CA ALA A 119 10.00 -11.53 -21.91
C ALA A 119 10.48 -10.64 -20.74
N LYS A 120 10.60 -9.34 -20.97
CA LYS A 120 10.94 -8.36 -19.92
C LYS A 120 9.85 -8.28 -18.86
N LEU A 121 8.58 -8.29 -19.26
CA LEU A 121 7.45 -8.30 -18.34
C LEU A 121 7.48 -9.53 -17.45
N ALA A 122 7.72 -10.71 -18.01
CA ALA A 122 7.82 -11.96 -17.25
C ALA A 122 8.99 -11.92 -16.25
N GLN A 123 10.18 -11.48 -16.67
CA GLN A 123 11.34 -11.37 -15.81
C GLN A 123 11.12 -10.39 -14.65
N ALA A 124 10.60 -9.20 -14.96
CA ALA A 124 10.35 -8.18 -13.94
C ALA A 124 9.20 -8.58 -13.01
N SER A 125 8.16 -9.25 -13.52
CA SER A 125 7.08 -9.80 -12.68
C SER A 125 7.56 -10.94 -11.79
N LEU A 126 8.47 -11.79 -12.27
CA LEU A 126 9.09 -12.84 -11.46
C LEU A 126 9.89 -12.24 -10.29
N PHE A 127 10.60 -11.14 -10.53
CA PHE A 127 11.29 -10.41 -9.47
C PHE A 127 10.31 -9.86 -8.41
N LEU A 128 9.23 -9.19 -8.83
CA LEU A 128 8.20 -8.67 -7.92
C LEU A 128 7.55 -9.80 -7.10
N LEU A 129 7.29 -10.94 -7.74
CA LEU A 129 6.75 -12.13 -7.08
C LEU A 129 7.74 -12.68 -6.05
N ALA A 130 9.02 -12.80 -6.40
CA ALA A 130 10.06 -13.28 -5.48
C ALA A 130 10.18 -12.39 -4.24
N VAL A 131 10.18 -11.05 -4.41
CA VAL A 131 10.19 -10.09 -3.30
C VAL A 131 8.95 -10.24 -2.43
N SER A 132 7.77 -10.35 -3.05
CA SER A 132 6.51 -10.50 -2.32
C SER A 132 6.43 -11.81 -1.53
N LEU A 133 6.93 -12.91 -2.10
CA LEU A 133 7.01 -14.21 -1.45
C LEU A 133 8.01 -14.19 -0.28
N LEU A 134 9.19 -13.61 -0.47
CA LEU A 134 10.18 -13.47 0.59
C LEU A 134 9.65 -12.63 1.76
N HIS A 135 9.02 -11.49 1.45
CA HIS A 135 8.36 -10.65 2.46
C HIS A 135 7.29 -11.44 3.22
N THR A 136 6.40 -12.13 2.50
CA THR A 136 5.31 -12.92 3.11
C THR A 136 5.86 -14.05 3.98
N ALA A 137 6.88 -14.77 3.51
CA ALA A 137 7.52 -15.84 4.27
C ALA A 137 8.17 -15.32 5.55
N ALA A 138 8.90 -14.20 5.48
CA ALA A 138 9.50 -13.55 6.65
C ALA A 138 8.42 -13.09 7.65
N TRP A 139 7.32 -12.51 7.17
CA TRP A 139 6.19 -12.11 8.00
C TRP A 139 5.55 -13.31 8.71
N ILE A 140 5.26 -14.40 7.98
CA ILE A 140 4.72 -15.64 8.57
C ILE A 140 5.68 -16.16 9.64
N PHE A 141 6.96 -16.29 9.31
CA PHE A 141 7.98 -16.77 10.26
C PHE A 141 8.07 -15.91 11.52
N ALA A 142 7.98 -14.59 11.40
CA ALA A 142 8.02 -13.68 12.53
C ALA A 142 6.78 -13.82 13.44
N ASN A 143 5.64 -14.25 12.89
CA ASN A 143 4.39 -14.43 13.64
C ASN A 143 4.17 -15.87 14.14
N THR A 144 5.00 -16.84 13.75
CA THR A 144 4.97 -18.21 14.33
C THR A 144 5.75 -18.33 15.63
N HIS A 145 6.57 -17.34 15.98
CA HIS A 145 7.33 -17.32 17.23
C HIS A 145 6.60 -16.46 18.27
N PRO A 146 6.46 -16.92 19.52
CA PRO A 146 5.92 -16.09 20.58
C PRO A 146 6.83 -14.88 20.78
N LEU A 147 6.24 -13.68 20.75
CA LEU A 147 6.94 -12.48 21.18
C LEU A 147 7.42 -12.71 22.63
N PRO A 148 8.66 -12.30 22.99
CA PRO A 148 9.08 -12.29 24.38
C PRO A 148 7.99 -11.57 25.18
N ARG A 149 7.51 -12.20 26.26
CA ARG A 149 6.50 -11.59 27.13
C ARG A 149 7.11 -10.29 27.68
N GLU A 150 6.58 -9.15 27.25
CA GLU A 150 6.72 -7.87 27.96
C GLU A 150 5.74 -7.82 29.13
#